data_AF-T1DAN2-F1
#
_entry.id   AF-T1DAN2-F1
#
_cell.length_a   1.000
_cell.length_b   1.000
_cell.length_c   1.000
_cell.angle_alpha   90.00
_cell.angle_beta   90.00
_cell.angle_gamma   90.00
#
_symmetry.space_group_name_H-M   'P 1'
#
loop_
_entity.id
_entity.type
_entity.pdbx_description
1 polymer ?
#
loop_
_entity_poly.entity_id
_entity_poly.type
_entity_poly.pdbx_seq_one_letter_code
_entity_poly.pdbx_strand_id
1 'polypeptide(L)'
;TATQHGGQETTITSFHSTLLHQGMIVVGVPYACQGLLNMDEISGGSPYGASTLSKGDGSRMPSKNELAIAEYQGRHVSELARRLSG
;
A
#
# COMPACT_ATOMS: atom_id res chain seq x y z
N THR A 1 -6.91 1.32 -8.23
CA THR A 1 -6.98 1.98 -9.54
C THR A 1 -7.64 1.05 -10.56
N ALA A 2 -8.07 1.54 -11.71
CA ALA A 2 -8.73 0.72 -12.73
C ALA A 2 -7.78 -0.23 -13.49
N THR A 3 -6.51 0.18 -13.69
CA THR A 3 -5.49 -0.57 -14.44
C THR A 3 -4.26 -0.83 -13.57
N GLN A 4 -3.47 -1.85 -13.95
CA GLN A 4 -2.34 -2.37 -13.16
C GLN A 4 -1.30 -1.30 -12.81
N HIS A 5 -0.96 -0.41 -13.75
CA HIS A 5 0.08 0.61 -13.56
C HIS A 5 -0.47 2.05 -13.66
N GLY A 6 -1.79 2.20 -13.72
CA GLY A 6 -2.45 3.50 -13.81
C GLY A 6 -2.47 4.23 -12.48
N GLY A 7 -1.32 4.79 -12.10
CA GLY A 7 -1.18 5.64 -10.92
C GLY A 7 -1.05 4.92 -9.58
N GLN A 8 -0.91 3.59 -9.57
CA GLN A 8 -0.81 2.82 -8.32
C GLN A 8 0.31 3.33 -7.40
N GLU A 9 1.48 3.61 -7.97
CA GLU A 9 2.63 4.12 -7.22
C GLU A 9 2.61 5.63 -7.11
N THR A 10 2.32 6.33 -8.23
CA THR A 10 2.44 7.80 -8.29
C THR A 10 1.38 8.51 -7.46
N THR A 11 0.19 7.93 -7.28
CA THR A 11 -0.80 8.46 -6.32
C THR A 11 -0.25 8.44 -4.91
N ILE A 12 0.44 7.37 -4.49
CA ILE A 12 1.00 7.25 -3.14
C ILE A 12 2.20 8.20 -2.99
N THR A 13 3.15 8.19 -3.93
CA THR A 13 4.37 9.01 -3.82
C THR A 13 4.08 10.50 -3.92
N SER A 14 3.08 10.93 -4.71
CA SER A 14 2.65 12.33 -4.72
C SER A 14 1.96 12.74 -3.41
N PHE A 15 1.20 11.84 -2.78
CA PHE A 15 0.60 12.06 -1.47
C PHE A 15 1.65 12.25 -0.37
N HIS A 16 2.78 11.53 -0.45
CA HIS A 16 3.89 11.66 0.50
C HIS A 16 4.42 13.10 0.61
N SER A 17 4.48 13.85 -0.50
CA SER A 17 4.95 15.25 -0.49
C SER A 17 4.14 16.14 0.47
N THR A 18 2.82 15.99 0.46
CA THR A 18 1.94 16.75 1.37
C THR A 18 2.17 16.36 2.83
N LEU A 19 2.33 15.06 3.11
CA LEU A 19 2.59 14.58 4.47
C LEU A 19 3.94 15.08 5.01
N LEU A 20 4.97 15.08 4.16
CA LEU A 20 6.29 15.61 4.49
C LEU A 20 6.24 17.12 4.78
N HIS A 21 5.47 17.90 4.01
CA HIS A 21 5.25 19.33 4.30
C HIS A 21 4.56 19.57 5.65
N GLN A 22 3.75 18.62 6.13
CA GLN A 22 3.14 18.66 7.47
C GLN A 22 4.06 18.13 8.58
N GLY A 23 5.32 17.79 8.27
CA GLY A 23 6.28 17.27 9.25
C GLY A 23 6.01 15.83 9.69
N MET A 24 5.22 15.07 8.92
CA MET A 24 4.91 13.67 9.26
C MET A 24 6.06 12.74 8.88
N ILE A 25 6.18 11.63 9.62
CA ILE A 25 7.05 10.51 9.26
C ILE A 25 6.28 9.60 8.30
N VAL A 26 6.83 9.38 7.11
CA VAL A 26 6.24 8.50 6.08
C VAL A 26 6.71 7.06 6.29
N VAL A 27 5.76 6.13 6.31
CA VAL A 27 6.00 4.68 6.47
C VAL A 27 5.25 3.93 5.36
N GLY A 28 5.99 3.13 4.58
CA GLY A 28 5.44 2.32 3.48
C GLY A 28 5.15 0.87 3.87
N VAL A 29 5.24 -0.04 2.91
CA VAL A 29 5.14 -1.49 3.11
C VAL A 29 6.48 -2.13 2.72
N PRO A 30 7.31 -2.60 3.67
CA PRO A 30 8.56 -3.27 3.32
C PRO A 30 8.31 -4.61 2.61
N TYR A 31 9.26 -5.04 1.75
CA TYR A 31 9.25 -6.36 1.09
C TYR A 31 9.35 -7.56 2.06
N ALA A 32 9.53 -7.31 3.37
CA ALA A 32 9.26 -8.31 4.39
C ALA A 32 7.80 -8.82 4.32
N CYS A 33 6.86 -7.99 3.84
CA CYS A 33 5.53 -8.41 3.39
C CYS A 33 5.65 -9.22 2.07
N GLN A 34 5.70 -10.54 2.17
CA GLN A 34 5.90 -11.44 1.02
C GLN A 34 4.82 -11.30 -0.08
N GLY A 35 3.63 -10.79 0.26
CA GLY A 35 2.57 -10.54 -0.72
C GLY A 35 2.99 -9.57 -1.84
N LEU A 36 3.98 -8.70 -1.60
CA LEU A 36 4.54 -7.79 -2.61
C LEU A 36 5.42 -8.49 -3.66
N LEU A 37 5.83 -9.73 -3.42
CA LEU A 37 6.67 -10.52 -4.32
C LEU A 37 5.86 -11.54 -5.15
N ASN A 38 4.53 -11.56 -4.97
CA ASN A 38 3.65 -12.48 -5.66
C ASN A 38 3.68 -12.26 -7.18
N MET A 39 3.83 -13.35 -7.94
CA MET A 39 3.83 -13.36 -9.41
C MET A 39 2.77 -14.31 -10.01
N ASP A 40 1.94 -14.93 -9.18
CA ASP A 40 0.96 -15.93 -9.59
C ASP A 40 -0.42 -15.33 -9.92
N GLU A 41 -0.72 -14.13 -9.40
CA GLU A 41 -1.97 -13.41 -9.68
C GLU A 41 -1.74 -11.91 -9.91
N ILE A 42 -2.66 -11.28 -10.64
CA ILE A 42 -2.71 -9.82 -10.72
C ILE A 42 -3.06 -9.27 -9.33
N SER A 43 -2.10 -8.60 -8.72
CA SER A 43 -2.21 -8.01 -7.38
C SER A 43 -1.79 -6.54 -7.39
N GLY A 44 -2.53 -5.72 -6.64
CA GLY A 44 -2.05 -4.43 -6.17
C GLY A 44 -1.04 -4.56 -5.03
N GLY A 45 -0.59 -3.41 -4.52
CA GLY A 45 0.49 -3.29 -3.56
C GLY A 45 1.79 -2.78 -4.19
N SER A 46 2.50 -1.95 -3.45
CA SER A 46 3.84 -1.47 -3.80
C SER A 46 4.64 -1.25 -2.50
N PRO A 47 5.97 -1.09 -2.54
CA PRO A 47 6.71 -0.72 -1.34
C PRO A 47 6.29 0.62 -0.75
N TYR A 48 5.61 1.49 -1.52
CA TYR A 48 5.10 2.77 -1.03
C TYR A 48 3.84 2.62 -0.17
N GLY A 49 3.06 1.56 -0.36
CA GLY A 49 1.78 1.36 0.31
C GLY A 49 0.95 0.23 -0.28
N ALA A 50 0.01 -0.29 0.51
CA ALA A 50 -1.00 -1.22 0.03
C ALA A 50 -1.89 -0.55 -1.01
N SER A 51 -2.33 -1.32 -2.01
CA SER A 51 -3.27 -0.84 -3.01
C SER A 51 -4.08 -1.99 -3.58
N THR A 52 -5.16 -1.65 -4.30
CA THR A 52 -6.04 -2.63 -4.95
C THR A 52 -6.39 -2.21 -6.37
N LEU A 53 -6.73 -3.18 -7.20
CA LEU A 53 -7.16 -3.00 -8.58
C LEU A 53 -8.68 -3.21 -8.70
N SER A 54 -9.39 -2.23 -9.22
CA SER A 54 -10.87 -2.26 -9.31
C SER A 54 -11.40 -2.77 -10.64
N LYS A 55 -10.53 -3.01 -11.64
CA LYS A 55 -10.89 -3.16 -13.07
C LYS A 55 -11.51 -1.85 -13.62
N GLY A 56 -11.60 -1.73 -14.95
CA GLY A 56 -12.15 -0.55 -15.63
C GLY A 56 -13.63 -0.30 -15.33
N ASP A 57 -14.39 -1.34 -15.00
CA ASP A 57 -15.81 -1.29 -14.66
C ASP A 57 -16.08 -1.24 -13.14
N GLY A 58 -15.03 -1.25 -12.31
CA GLY A 58 -15.17 -1.27 -10.86
C GLY A 58 -15.62 -2.60 -10.25
N SER A 59 -15.79 -3.66 -11.05
CA SER A 59 -16.35 -4.93 -10.58
C SER A 59 -15.39 -5.80 -9.78
N ARG A 60 -14.07 -5.55 -9.86
CA ARG A 60 -13.08 -6.33 -9.11
C ARG A 60 -13.01 -5.83 -7.67
N MET A 61 -13.23 -6.74 -6.73
CA MET A 61 -13.02 -6.51 -5.30
C MET A 61 -11.56 -6.80 -4.90
N PRO A 62 -11.08 -6.25 -3.77
CA PRO A 62 -9.75 -6.56 -3.28
C PRO A 62 -9.49 -8.06 -3.14
N SER A 63 -8.37 -8.55 -3.67
CA SER A 63 -7.97 -9.96 -3.52
C SER A 63 -7.54 -10.26 -2.09
N LYS A 64 -7.45 -11.55 -1.75
CA LYS A 64 -6.91 -11.97 -0.44
C LYS A 64 -5.48 -11.47 -0.24
N ASN A 65 -4.65 -11.45 -1.29
CA ASN A 65 -3.28 -10.94 -1.21
C ASN A 65 -3.27 -9.43 -0.92
N GLU A 66 -4.10 -8.65 -1.62
CA GLU A 66 -4.21 -7.20 -1.42
C GLU A 66 -4.70 -6.84 0.00
N LEU A 67 -5.68 -7.58 0.52
CA LEU A 67 -6.16 -7.41 1.89
C LEU A 67 -5.07 -7.75 2.91
N ALA A 68 -4.31 -8.83 2.71
CA ALA A 68 -3.20 -9.19 3.59
C ALA A 68 -2.08 -8.15 3.58
N ILE A 69 -1.79 -7.53 2.43
CA ILE A 69 -0.82 -6.42 2.34
C ILE A 69 -1.34 -5.20 3.12
N ALA A 70 -2.63 -4.89 3.04
CA ALA A 70 -3.24 -3.79 3.80
C ALA A 70 -3.22 -4.04 5.32
N GLU A 71 -3.56 -5.26 5.76
CA GLU A 71 -3.45 -5.66 7.17
C GLU A 71 -2.01 -5.57 7.67
N TYR A 72 -1.04 -6.03 6.86
CA TYR A 72 0.38 -5.88 7.17
C TYR A 72 0.76 -4.40 7.34
N GLN A 73 0.33 -3.53 6.44
CA GLN A 73 0.62 -2.08 6.52
C GLN A 73 0.05 -1.47 7.80
N GLY A 74 -1.21 -1.77 8.13
CA GLY A 74 -1.85 -1.28 9.34
C GLY A 74 -1.09 -1.69 10.61
N ARG A 75 -0.74 -2.98 10.70
CA ARG A 75 0.10 -3.48 11.80
C ARG A 75 1.45 -2.78 11.84
N HIS A 76 2.15 -2.68 10.71
CA HIS A 76 3.49 -2.09 10.63
C HIS A 76 3.52 -0.63 11.10
N VAL A 77 2.58 0.19 10.63
CA VAL A 77 2.44 1.58 11.05
C VAL A 77 2.10 1.67 12.54
N SER A 78 1.15 0.85 13.02
CA SER A 78 0.75 0.88 14.43
C SER A 78 1.89 0.50 15.39
N GLU A 79 2.70 -0.50 15.01
CA GLU A 79 3.85 -0.93 15.81
C GLU A 79 4.94 0.14 15.86
N LEU A 80 5.23 0.80 14.73
CA LEU A 80 6.20 1.89 14.66
C LEU A 80 5.70 3.11 15.45
N ALA A 81 4.45 3.51 15.27
CA ALA A 81 3.84 4.60 16.01
C ALA A 81 3.91 4.34 17.52
N ARG A 82 3.55 3.12 17.97
CA ARG A 82 3.64 2.73 19.39
C ARG A 82 5.07 2.82 19.93
N ARG A 83 6.08 2.43 19.15
CA ARG A 83 7.50 2.53 19.57
C ARG A 83 7.99 3.98 19.66
N LEU A 84 7.40 4.89 18.88
CA LEU A 84 7.75 6.31 18.90
C LEU A 84 6.97 7.10 19.96
N SER A 85 5.78 6.65 20.34
CA SER A 85 4.91 7.36 21.29
C SER A 85 5.25 7.13 22.77
N GLY A 86 6.12 6.17 23.10
CA GLY A 86 6.40 5.74 24.47
C GLY A 86 5.45 4.63 24.92
#